data_AF-A0A534BCN3-F1
#
_entry.id   AF-A0A534BCN3-F1
#
_cell.length_a   1.000
_cell.length_b   1.000
_cell.length_c   1.000
_cell.angle_alpha   90.00
_cell.angle_beta   90.00
_cell.angle_gamma   90.00
#
_symmetry.space_group_name_H-M   'P 1'
#
loop_
_entity.id
_entity.type
_entity.pdbx_description
1 polymer ?
#
loop_
_entity_poly.entity_id
_entity_poly.type
_entity_poly.pdbx_seq_one_letter_code
_entity_poly.pdbx_strand_id
1 'polypeptide(L)'
;MLLKLGARSDVKVDAICAETSGVPTTLPGITVRMNVLQPASAAVADASENRQVIPAHWKTVELPDPARIGAGGDCELIEQIKQDILPLFATRNVEFRANCIPHEPNPAGVRLRAEVLTADQNDTDASARH
;
A
#
# COMPACT_ATOMS: atom_id res chain seq x y z
N MET A 1 1.98 2.51 -5.57
CA MET A 1 2.25 1.55 -4.47
C MET A 1 0.96 1.19 -3.73
N LEU A 2 0.22 2.16 -3.18
CA LEU A 2 -1.02 1.90 -2.42
C LEU A 2 -2.06 1.04 -3.18
N LEU A 3 -2.29 1.32 -4.46
CA LEU A 3 -3.16 0.49 -5.31
C LEU A 3 -2.65 -0.96 -5.46
N LYS A 4 -1.32 -1.16 -5.48
CA LYS A 4 -0.74 -2.51 -5.53
C LYS A 4 -0.98 -3.26 -4.22
N LEU A 5 -1.03 -2.55 -3.09
CA LEU A 5 -1.28 -3.09 -1.76
C LEU A 5 -2.76 -3.37 -1.45
N GLY A 6 -3.69 -3.05 -2.38
CA GLY A 6 -5.13 -3.32 -2.21
C GLY A 6 -5.98 -2.10 -1.90
N ALA A 7 -5.45 -0.88 -2.04
CA ALA A 7 -6.29 0.33 -2.00
C ALA A 7 -7.23 0.36 -3.22
N ARG A 8 -8.46 0.80 -3.01
CA ARG A 8 -9.41 1.08 -4.09
C ARG A 8 -8.89 2.23 -4.97
N SER A 9 -9.34 2.25 -6.23
CA SER A 9 -8.93 3.23 -7.26
C SER A 9 -9.22 4.69 -6.91
N ASP A 10 -10.12 4.96 -5.95
CA ASP A 10 -10.51 6.30 -5.51
C ASP A 10 -9.59 6.91 -4.43
N VAL A 11 -8.34 6.44 -4.36
CA VAL A 11 -7.30 7.01 -3.48
C VAL A 11 -7.10 8.50 -3.78
N LYS A 12 -7.07 9.31 -2.72
CA LYS A 12 -6.77 10.74 -2.77
C LYS A 12 -5.45 11.02 -2.10
N VAL A 13 -4.62 11.84 -2.74
CA VAL A 13 -3.30 12.24 -2.25
C VAL A 13 -3.24 13.75 -2.30
N ASP A 14 -3.11 14.37 -1.13
CA ASP A 14 -3.01 15.82 -0.97
C ASP A 14 -1.60 16.15 -0.49
N ALA A 15 -0.88 17.02 -1.21
CA ALA A 15 0.42 17.49 -0.77
C ALA A 15 0.26 18.56 0.32
N ILE A 16 1.03 18.43 1.41
CA ILE A 16 1.16 19.46 2.43
C ILE A 16 2.47 20.19 2.15
N CYS A 17 2.36 21.33 1.49
CA CYS A 17 3.45 22.29 1.34
C CYS A 17 3.16 23.45 2.30
N ALA A 18 3.93 23.56 3.39
CA ALA A 18 3.84 24.73 4.25
C ALA A 18 4.48 25.92 3.53
N GLU A 19 3.65 26.77 2.92
CA GLU A 19 4.05 28.02 2.27
C GLU A 19 4.19 29.12 3.32
N THR A 20 5.27 29.09 4.11
CA THR A 20 5.70 30.31 4.81
C THR A 20 6.50 31.14 3.81
N SER A 21 5.82 32.09 3.15
CA SER A 21 6.35 33.20 2.33
C SER A 21 7.87 33.15 2.04
N GLY A 22 8.25 32.49 0.94
CA GLY A 22 9.59 32.62 0.34
C GLY A 22 10.68 31.66 0.79
N VAL A 23 10.40 30.71 1.70
CA VAL A 23 11.38 29.67 2.10
C VAL A 23 10.82 28.28 1.80
N PRO A 24 11.57 27.39 1.10
CA PRO A 24 11.16 26.01 0.92
C PRO A 24 10.92 25.32 2.27
N THR A 25 9.79 24.63 2.41
CA THR A 25 9.50 23.85 3.61
C THR A 25 10.57 22.77 3.83
N THR A 26 11.03 22.65 5.08
CA THR A 26 11.99 21.61 5.48
C THR A 26 11.32 20.26 5.74
N LEU A 27 9.98 20.22 5.79
CA LEU A 27 9.18 19.02 6.05
C LEU A 27 8.06 18.90 5.00
N PRO A 28 8.38 18.54 3.75
CA PRO A 28 7.36 18.19 2.77
C PRO A 28 6.63 16.92 3.23
N GLY A 29 5.30 16.93 3.16
CA GLY A 29 4.47 15.80 3.57
C GLY A 29 3.31 15.56 2.62
N ILE A 30 2.66 14.40 2.75
CA ILE A 30 1.42 14.08 2.04
C ILE A 30 0.37 13.59 3.02
N THR A 31 -0.89 13.92 2.75
CA THR A 31 -2.04 13.25 3.34
C THR A 31 -2.61 12.29 2.31
N VAL A 32 -2.83 11.05 2.72
CA VAL A 32 -3.45 10.02 1.88
C VAL A 32 -4.79 9.63 2.48
N ARG A 33 -5.84 9.63 1.65
CA ARG A 33 -7.16 9.09 1.99
C ARG A 33 -7.45 7.93 1.04
N MET A 34 -7.72 6.75 1.59
CA MET A 34 -7.94 5.54 0.80
C MET A 34 -8.99 4.64 1.44
N ASN A 35 -9.65 3.85 0.59
CA ASN A 35 -10.53 2.76 1.01
C ASN A 35 -9.81 1.43 0.77
N VAL A 36 -9.90 0.52 1.74
CA VAL A 36 -9.28 -0.81 1.71
C VAL A 36 -10.31 -1.86 2.09
N LEU A 37 -10.14 -3.09 1.58
CA LEU A 37 -10.99 -4.20 1.98
C LEU A 37 -10.65 -4.70 3.37
N GLN A 38 -11.67 -5.21 4.05
CA GLN A 38 -11.53 -5.96 5.30
C GLN A 38 -12.11 -7.36 5.06
N PRO A 39 -11.48 -8.44 5.58
CA PRO A 39 -12.04 -9.77 5.47
C PRO A 39 -13.41 -9.81 6.16
N ALA A 40 -14.43 -10.29 5.45
CA ALA A 40 -15.72 -10.53 6.06
C ALA A 40 -15.56 -11.68 7.08
N SER A 41 -15.85 -11.43 8.35
CA SER A 41 -16.05 -12.54 9.30
C SER A 41 -17.44 -13.13 9.08
N ALA A 42 -17.60 -14.42 9.39
CA ALA A 42 -18.89 -15.10 9.26
C ALA A 42 -20.04 -14.41 10.02
N ALA A 43 -19.72 -13.63 11.07
CA ALA A 43 -20.69 -12.86 11.86
C ALA A 43 -21.06 -11.49 11.25
N VAL A 44 -20.35 -11.01 10.23
CA VAL A 44 -20.51 -9.67 9.63
C VAL A 44 -21.30 -9.72 8.32
N ALA A 45 -21.39 -10.88 7.68
CA ALA A 45 -22.21 -11.08 6.49
C ALA A 45 -23.72 -10.88 6.75
N ASP A 46 -24.16 -11.12 7.99
CA ASP A 46 -25.58 -11.00 8.39
C ASP A 46 -25.92 -9.67 9.12
N ALA A 47 -24.94 -8.83 9.43
CA ALA A 47 -25.12 -7.69 10.33
C ALA A 47 -24.49 -6.39 9.81
N SER A 48 -25.19 -5.67 8.93
CA SER A 48 -25.30 -4.20 8.86
C SER A 48 -25.76 -3.75 7.46
N GLU A 49 -26.83 -2.94 7.39
CA GLU A 49 -27.36 -2.37 6.14
C GLU A 49 -26.40 -1.44 5.38
N ASN A 50 -25.18 -1.20 5.89
CA ASN A 50 -24.19 -0.30 5.28
C ASN A 50 -22.86 -0.99 4.91
N ARG A 51 -22.77 -2.33 4.95
CA ARG A 51 -21.56 -3.06 4.51
C ARG A 51 -21.84 -3.84 3.25
N GLN A 52 -21.27 -3.39 2.14
CA GLN A 52 -21.29 -4.14 0.89
C GLN A 52 -20.24 -5.25 0.95
N VAL A 53 -20.68 -6.51 0.94
CA VAL A 53 -19.81 -7.66 0.72
C VAL A 53 -19.56 -7.77 -0.79
N ILE A 54 -18.29 -7.77 -1.20
CA ILE A 54 -17.91 -7.94 -2.60
C ILE A 54 -16.97 -9.13 -2.77
N PRO A 55 -16.98 -9.78 -3.95
CA PRO A 55 -15.96 -10.76 -4.31
C PRO A 55 -14.55 -10.14 -4.26
N ALA A 56 -13.61 -10.89 -3.71
CA ALA A 56 -12.22 -10.48 -3.53
C ALA A 56 -11.30 -11.69 -3.49
N HIS A 57 -10.04 -11.50 -3.89
CA HIS A 57 -9.01 -12.52 -3.82
C HIS A 57 -7.75 -12.01 -3.13
N TRP A 58 -6.94 -12.96 -2.65
CA TRP A 58 -5.61 -12.68 -2.11
C TRP A 58 -4.61 -12.58 -3.24
N LYS A 59 -3.95 -11.42 -3.34
CA LYS A 59 -2.95 -11.13 -4.36
C LYS A 59 -1.57 -11.03 -3.72
N THR A 60 -0.62 -11.77 -4.26
CA THR A 60 0.79 -11.65 -3.86
C THR A 60 1.37 -10.32 -4.33
N VAL A 61 2.03 -9.61 -3.42
CA VAL A 61 2.82 -8.42 -3.68
C VAL A 61 4.25 -8.66 -3.23
N GLU A 62 5.21 -8.15 -4.00
CA GLU A 62 6.63 -8.19 -3.68
C GLU A 62 7.24 -6.78 -3.80
N LEU A 63 8.09 -6.44 -2.84
CA LEU A 63 8.83 -5.18 -2.75
C LEU A 63 10.33 -5.47 -2.46
N PRO A 64 11.26 -4.63 -2.95
CA PRO A 64 11.02 -3.50 -3.84
C PRO A 64 10.56 -3.97 -5.22
N ASP A 65 9.75 -3.15 -5.89
CA ASP A 65 9.25 -3.46 -7.23
C ASP A 65 10.42 -3.40 -8.23
N PRO A 66 10.82 -4.52 -8.85
CA PRO A 66 11.98 -4.58 -9.74
C PRO A 66 11.89 -3.58 -10.90
N ALA A 67 10.67 -3.19 -11.30
CA ALA A 67 10.42 -2.25 -12.38
C ALA A 67 10.65 -0.77 -11.99
N ARG A 68 10.95 -0.46 -10.72
CA ARG A 68 11.05 0.91 -10.20
C ARG A 68 12.27 1.18 -9.32
N ILE A 69 13.27 0.30 -9.31
CA ILE A 69 14.41 0.40 -8.38
C ILE A 69 15.39 1.51 -8.79
N GLY A 70 15.59 2.47 -7.88
CA GLY A 70 16.76 3.34 -7.79
C GLY A 70 17.59 2.92 -6.58
N ALA A 71 18.83 2.51 -6.82
CA ALA A 71 19.62 1.59 -5.97
C ALA A 71 20.27 2.17 -4.69
N GLY A 72 19.55 2.92 -3.85
CA GLY A 72 20.15 3.38 -2.58
C GLY A 72 19.14 4.01 -1.63
N GLY A 73 18.71 3.25 -0.62
CA GLY A 73 17.71 3.66 0.37
C GLY A 73 16.52 2.71 0.51
N ASP A 74 16.53 1.57 -0.20
CA ASP A 74 15.41 0.62 -0.17
C ASP A 74 15.23 -0.03 1.21
N CYS A 75 16.27 -0.16 2.04
CA CYS A 75 16.10 -0.92 3.27
C CYS A 75 15.24 -0.20 4.30
N GLU A 76 15.61 1.03 4.67
CA GLU A 76 14.87 1.86 5.60
C GLU A 76 13.43 2.07 5.09
N LEU A 77 13.28 2.23 3.77
CA LEU A 77 11.97 2.39 3.14
C LEU A 77 11.11 1.12 3.21
N ILE A 78 11.64 -0.06 2.89
CA ILE A 78 10.86 -1.32 2.96
C ILE A 78 10.55 -1.67 4.43
N GLU A 79 11.46 -1.41 5.36
CA GLU A 79 11.19 -1.55 6.80
C GLU A 79 10.04 -0.64 7.24
N GLN A 80 10.05 0.61 6.83
CA GLN A 80 8.97 1.55 7.12
C GLN A 80 7.65 1.10 6.48
N ILE A 81 7.68 0.61 5.23
CA ILE A 81 6.46 0.08 4.58
C ILE A 81 5.90 -1.09 5.38
N LYS A 82 6.75 -1.99 5.88
CA LYS A 82 6.31 -3.12 6.71
C LYS A 82 5.67 -2.64 8.02
N GLN A 83 6.26 -1.64 8.68
CA GLN A 83 5.84 -1.18 10.00
C GLN A 83 4.62 -0.25 9.96
N ASP A 84 4.59 0.70 9.04
CA ASP A 84 3.62 1.80 9.05
C ASP A 84 2.53 1.65 7.99
N ILE A 85 2.86 1.02 6.85
CA ILE A 85 1.97 1.01 5.68
C ILE A 85 1.22 -0.31 5.55
N LEU A 86 1.89 -1.46 5.63
CA LEU A 86 1.25 -2.77 5.51
C LEU A 86 0.10 -3.00 6.50
N PRO A 87 0.20 -2.59 7.78
CA PRO A 87 -0.90 -2.79 8.74
C PRO A 87 -2.19 -2.03 8.39
N LEU A 88 -2.12 -1.05 7.49
CA LEU A 88 -3.31 -0.34 6.99
C LEU A 88 -4.13 -1.19 6.01
N PHE A 89 -3.62 -2.34 5.57
CA PHE A 89 -4.25 -3.23 4.60
C PHE A 89 -4.61 -4.57 5.25
N ALA A 90 -5.61 -5.25 4.69
CA ALA A 90 -5.84 -6.66 4.98
C ALA A 90 -4.72 -7.49 4.34
N THR A 91 -3.78 -7.93 5.17
CA THR A 91 -2.60 -8.68 4.74
C THR A 91 -2.48 -10.02 5.45
N ARG A 92 -1.84 -10.99 4.79
CA ARG A 92 -1.46 -12.28 5.38
C ARG A 92 -0.18 -12.81 4.73
N ASN A 93 0.39 -13.87 5.30
CA ASN A 93 1.59 -14.53 4.78
C ASN A 93 2.73 -13.55 4.49
N VAL A 94 2.98 -12.64 5.45
CA VAL A 94 4.00 -11.60 5.34
C VAL A 94 5.37 -12.18 5.61
N GLU A 95 6.20 -12.20 4.58
CA GLU A 95 7.60 -12.60 4.62
C GLU A 95 8.49 -11.39 4.42
N PHE A 96 9.34 -11.12 5.39
CA PHE A 96 10.30 -10.03 5.32
C PHE A 96 11.71 -10.58 5.49
N ARG A 97 12.58 -10.30 4.51
CA ARG A 97 14.01 -10.59 4.56
C ARG A 97 14.76 -9.29 4.35
N ALA A 98 15.40 -8.83 5.41
CA ALA A 98 16.41 -7.79 5.35
C ALA A 98 17.72 -8.39 5.84
N ASN A 99 18.75 -8.31 5.02
CA ASN A 99 20.13 -8.45 5.47
C ASN A 99 20.78 -7.07 5.48
N CYS A 100 20.13 -6.12 6.13
CA CYS A 100 20.50 -4.71 6.06
C CYS A 100 21.37 -4.30 7.23
N ILE A 101 22.45 -3.60 6.88
CA ILE A 101 23.18 -2.75 7.80
C ILE A 101 22.72 -1.32 7.49
N PRO A 102 22.20 -0.56 8.46
CA PRO A 102 21.75 0.82 8.23
C PRO A 102 22.83 1.64 7.52
N HIS A 103 22.43 2.44 6.53
CA HIS A 103 23.31 3.28 5.71
C HIS A 103 24.31 2.56 4.78
N GLU A 104 24.28 1.22 4.67
CA GLU A 104 25.14 0.48 3.75
C GLU A 104 24.38 -0.09 2.54
N PRO A 105 24.95 -0.04 1.33
CA PRO A 105 24.40 -0.73 0.17
C PRO A 105 24.44 -2.25 0.40
N ASN A 106 23.27 -2.86 0.54
CA ASN A 106 23.13 -4.28 0.84
C ASN A 106 23.19 -5.16 -0.44
N PRO A 107 24.22 -6.01 -0.62
CA PRO A 107 24.36 -6.87 -1.80
C PRO A 107 23.36 -8.04 -1.84
N ALA A 108 22.79 -8.44 -0.71
CA ALA A 108 21.77 -9.49 -0.63
C ALA A 108 20.35 -8.97 -0.91
N GLY A 109 20.18 -7.65 -0.97
CA GLY A 109 18.91 -6.97 -1.18
C GLY A 109 17.96 -7.03 0.03
N VAL A 110 16.98 -6.13 0.04
CA VAL A 110 15.82 -6.21 0.93
C VAL A 110 14.67 -6.80 0.14
N ARG A 111 13.88 -7.69 0.77
CA ARG A 111 12.67 -8.25 0.17
C ARG A 111 11.53 -8.28 1.17
N LEU A 112 10.38 -7.78 0.75
CA LEU A 112 9.10 -7.93 1.42
C LEU A 112 8.13 -8.61 0.47
N ARG A 113 7.57 -9.74 0.89
CA ARG A 113 6.51 -10.45 0.18
C ARG A 113 5.30 -10.54 1.10
N ALA A 114 4.10 -10.28 0.59
CA ALA A 114 2.87 -10.41 1.34
C ALA A 114 1.72 -10.79 0.42
N GLU A 115 0.66 -11.36 0.97
CA GLU A 115 -0.63 -11.44 0.29
C GLU A 115 -1.53 -10.32 0.79
N VAL A 116 -2.13 -9.56 -0.13
CA VAL A 116 -3.06 -8.47 0.15
C VAL A 116 -4.44 -8.77 -0.41
N LEU A 117 -5.49 -8.41 0.33
CA LEU A 117 -6.86 -8.60 -0.13
C LEU A 117 -7.21 -7.53 -1.19
N THR A 118 -7.58 -7.97 -2.39
CA THR A 118 -7.92 -7.09 -3.52
C THR A 118 -9.31 -7.43 -4.04
N ALA A 119 -10.10 -6.40 -4.37
CA ALA A 119 -11.41 -6.59 -4.99
C ALA A 119 -11.25 -7.24 -6.37
N ASP A 120 -12.14 -8.15 -6.71
CA ASP A 120 -12.27 -8.57 -8.10
C ASP A 120 -12.75 -7.37 -8.90
N GLN A 121 -12.17 -7.14 -10.09
CA GLN A 121 -12.68 -6.09 -10.96
C GLN A 121 -14.08 -6.50 -11.41
N ASN A 122 -15.10 -5.82 -10.90
CA ASN A 122 -16.40 -5.84 -11.56
C ASN A 122 -16.22 -5.09 -12.89
N ASP A 123 -16.56 -5.73 -14.01
CA ASP A 123 -16.49 -5.23 -15.40
C ASP A 123 -17.16 -3.86 -15.67
N THR A 124 -17.72 -3.21 -14.65
CA THR A 124 -18.40 -1.91 -14.73
C THR A 124 -17.47 -0.70 -14.86
N ASP A 125 -16.18 -0.79 -14.55
CA ASP A 125 -15.23 0.34 -14.74
C ASP A 125 -14.66 0.44 -16.18
N ALA A 126 -14.97 -0.53 -17.05
CA ALA A 126 -14.56 -0.50 -18.46
C ALA A 126 -15.44 0.41 -19.33
N SER A 127 -16.60 0.88 -18.83
CA SER A 127 -17.56 1.66 -19.62
C SER A 127 -17.37 3.19 -19.55
N ALA A 128 -16.48 3.69 -18.68
CA ALA A 128 -16.26 5.13 -18.51
C ALA A 128 -15.12 5.72 -19.38
N ARG A 129 -14.72 5.03 -20.45
CA ARG A 129 -13.78 5.55 -21.46
C ARG A 129 -14.41 5.45 -22.85
N HIS A 130 -15.15 6.47 -23.23
CA HIS A 130 -15.40 6.87 -24.62
C HIS A 130 -15.23 8.39 -24.71
#